data_AF-A0A5M3Q083-F1
#
_entry.id   AF-A0A5M3Q083-F1
#
_cell.length_a   1.000
_cell.length_b   1.000
_cell.length_c   1.000
_cell.angle_alpha   90.00
_cell.angle_beta   90.00
_cell.angle_gamma   90.00
#
_symmetry.space_group_name_H-M   'P 1'
#
loop_
_entity.id
_entity.type
_entity.pdbx_description
1 polymer ?
#
loop_
_entity_poly.entity_id
_entity_poly.type
_entity_poly.pdbx_seq_one_letter_code
_entity_poly.pdbx_strand_id
1 'polypeptide(L)' 'MNLEQYRQDLLSEAERFINWWHEHHQKNPDAYPLEMPEGEWDEQFRAWQQVD' A
#
# COMPACT_ATOMS: atom_id res chain seq x y z
N MET A 1 2.00 -18.40 14.00
CA MET A 1 1.12 -17.35 13.43
C MET A 1 -0.18 -18.01 13.04
N ASN A 2 -1.32 -17.50 13.50
CA ASN A 2 -2.64 -18.01 13.10
C ASN A 2 -3.27 -17.06 12.06
N LEU A 3 -4.36 -17.50 11.44
CA LEU A 3 -5.01 -16.73 10.36
C LEU A 3 -5.47 -15.34 10.83
N GLU A 4 -5.92 -15.22 12.08
CA GLU A 4 -6.36 -13.93 12.64
C GLU A 4 -5.19 -12.96 12.81
N GLN A 5 -4.05 -13.44 13.32
CA GLN A 5 -2.83 -12.64 13.45
C GLN A 5 -2.31 -12.21 12.07
N TYR A 6 -2.33 -13.10 11.08
CA TYR A 6 -1.95 -12.78 9.70
C TYR A 6 -2.83 -11.70 9.09
N ARG A 7 -4.15 -11.78 9.31
CA ARG A 7 -5.08 -10.74 8.85
C ARG A 7 -4.80 -9.40 9.50
N GLN A 8 -4.52 -9.37 10.81
CA GLN A 8 -4.20 -8.14 11.53
C GLN A 8 -2.90 -7.50 11.04
N ASP A 9 -1.87 -8.30 10.78
CA ASP A 9 -0.61 -7.83 10.20
C ASP A 9 -0.84 -7.21 8.82
N LEU A 10 -1.51 -7.92 7.92
CA LEU A 10 -1.81 -7.43 6.57
C LEU A 10 -2.61 -6.12 6.57
N LEU A 11 -3.59 -5.99 7.46
CA LEU A 11 -4.36 -4.75 7.59
C LEU A 11 -3.47 -3.60 8.06
N SER A 12 -2.59 -3.84 9.03
CA SER A 12 -1.66 -2.84 9.51
C SER A 12 -0.65 -2.42 8.44
N GLU A 13 -0.16 -3.36 7.63
CA GLU A 13 0.72 -3.07 6.49
C GLU A 13 -0.01 -2.29 5.40
N ALA A 14 -1.24 -2.66 5.07
CA ALA A 14 -2.07 -1.93 4.12
C ALA A 14 -2.31 -0.48 4.57
N GLU A 15 -2.58 -0.26 5.86
CA GLU A 15 -2.71 1.09 6.42
C GLU A 15 -1.43 1.91 6.28
N ARG A 16 -0.25 1.30 6.50
CA ARG A 16 1.04 1.97 6.31
C ARG A 16 1.28 2.34 4.86
N PHE A 17 1.01 1.42 3.94
CA PHE A 17 1.10 1.68 2.51
C PHE A 17 0.19 2.84 2.07
N ILE A 18 -1.08 2.84 2.50
CA ILE A 18 -2.03 3.91 2.17
C ILE A 18 -1.50 5.26 2.66
N ASN A 19 -1.04 5.34 3.91
CA ASN A 19 -0.50 6.59 4.45
C ASN A 19 0.73 7.07 3.67
N TRP A 20 1.68 6.17 3.39
CA TRP A 20 2.86 6.48 2.60
C TRP A 20 2.49 6.96 1.19
N TRP A 21 1.54 6.29 0.54
CA TRP A 21 1.06 6.65 -0.79
C TRP A 21 0.43 8.05 -0.80
N HIS A 22 -0.39 8.36 0.21
CA HIS A 22 -1.00 9.69 0.36
C HIS A 22 0.05 10.80 0.55
N GLU A 23 1.08 10.57 1.37
CA GLU A 23 2.18 11.53 1.55
C GLU A 23 2.97 11.76 0.24
N HIS A 24 3.16 10.71 -0.54
CA HIS A 24 3.84 10.77 -1.82
C HIS A 24 2.97 11.43 -2.90
N HIS A 25 1.66 11.17 -2.93
CA HIS A 25 0.69 11.84 -3.79
C HIS A 25 0.68 13.36 -3.59
N GLN A 26 0.77 13.83 -2.34
CA GLN A 26 0.85 15.27 -2.06
C GLN A 26 2.08 15.94 -2.69
N LYS A 27 3.18 15.21 -2.84
CA LYS A 27 4.44 15.71 -3.41
C LYS A 27 4.49 15.53 -4.93
N ASN A 28 3.95 14.42 -5.44
CA ASN A 28 4.01 14.06 -6.84
C ASN A 28 2.75 13.29 -7.26
N PRO A 29 1.63 13.98 -7.52
CA PRO A 29 0.33 13.35 -7.71
C PRO A 29 0.27 12.49 -8.98
N ASP A 30 1.04 12.83 -10.02
CA ASP A 30 1.12 12.06 -11.27
C ASP A 30 1.81 10.70 -11.08
N ALA A 31 2.80 10.61 -10.19
CA ALA A 31 3.52 9.36 -9.92
C ALA A 31 2.79 8.47 -8.90
N TYR A 32 1.90 9.05 -8.09
CA TYR A 32 1.16 8.37 -7.03
C TYR A 32 -0.33 8.69 -7.15
N PRO A 33 -1.02 8.29 -8.23
CA PRO A 33 -2.44 8.59 -8.40
C PRO A 33 -3.30 7.92 -7.32
N LEU A 34 -4.43 8.55 -6.97
CA LEU A 34 -5.41 7.98 -6.03
C LEU A 34 -6.45 7.08 -6.71
N GLU A 35 -6.46 7.08 -8.03
CA GLU A 35 -7.34 6.26 -8.86
C GLU A 35 -6.47 5.37 -9.74
N MET A 36 -6.50 4.07 -9.44
CA MET A 36 -5.86 3.03 -10.25
C MET A 36 -6.75 1.77 -10.28
N PRO A 37 -6.63 0.94 -11.31
CA PRO A 37 -7.23 -0.40 -11.33
C PRO A 37 -6.79 -1.24 -10.13
N GLU A 38 -7.69 -2.09 -9.63
CA GLU A 38 -7.41 -2.97 -8.48
C GLU A 38 -6.14 -3.81 -8.66
N GLY A 39 -5.89 -4.33 -9.87
CA GLY A 39 -4.70 -5.11 -10.17
C GLY A 39 -3.39 -4.32 -10.02
N GLU A 40 -3.39 -3.02 -10.32
CA GLU A 40 -2.20 -2.18 -10.20
C GLU A 40 -1.92 -1.86 -8.72
N TRP A 41 -2.95 -1.72 -7.88
CA TRP A 41 -2.76 -1.53 -6.43
C TRP A 41 -2.05 -2.72 -5.78
N ASP A 42 -2.39 -3.94 -6.18
CA ASP A 42 -1.70 -5.16 -5.74
C ASP A 42 -0.20 -5.13 -6.08
N GLU A 43 0.13 -4.68 -7.30
CA GLU A 43 1.51 -4.56 -7.76
C GLU A 43 2.27 -3.49 -6.97
N GLN A 44 1.67 -2.31 -6.75
CA GLN A 44 2.28 -1.23 -5.98
C GLN A 44 2.47 -1.61 -4.51
N PHE A 45 1.50 -2.29 -3.90
CA PHE A 45 1.60 -2.77 -2.53
C PHE A 45 2.77 -3.75 -2.36
N ARG A 46 2.88 -4.73 -3.28
CA ARG A 46 4.00 -5.71 -3.27
C ARG A 46 5.35 -5.07 -3.58
N ALA A 47 5.38 -4.05 -4.43
CA ALA A 47 6.60 -3.30 -4.72
C ALA A 47 7.06 -2.53 -3.48
N TRP A 48 6.14 -1.85 -2.78
CA TRP A 48 6.41 -1.13 -1.55
C TRP A 48 6.95 -2.05 -0.44
N GLN A 49 6.33 -3.24 -0.25
CA GLN A 49 6.80 -4.24 0.71
C GLN A 49 8.22 -4.78 0.46
N GLN A 50 8.79 -4.60 -0.74
CA GLN A 50 10.16 -5.01 -1.05
C GLN A 50 11.20 -3.91 -0.82
N VAL A 51 10.77 -2.66 -0.67
CA VAL A 51 11.65 -1.50 -0.52
C VAL A 51 11.76 -1.06 0.94
N ASP A 52 10.77 -1.39 1.78
CA ASP A 52 10.80 -1.28 3.26
C ASP A 52 11.46 -2.51 3.90
#